data_AF-A0A822CSF4-F1
#
_entry.id   AF-A0A822CSF4-F1
#
_cell.length_a   1.000
_cell.length_b   1.000
_cell.length_c   1.000
_cell.angle_alpha   90.00
_cell.angle_beta   90.00
_cell.angle_gamma   90.00
#
_symmetry.space_group_name_H-M   'P 1'
#
loop_
_entity.id
_entity.type
_entity.pdbx_description
1 polymer ?
#
loop_
_entity_poly.entity_id
_entity_poly.type
_entity_poly.pdbx_seq_one_letter_code
_entity_poly.pdbx_strand_id
1 'polypeptide(L)'
;PDVAVKTLENVLFGNTQTPQSPSSNLEKPRHILFEDVELERQRIEEELNKAKYRLLNTTELLNESELNNVRLSEQVSLLKDEIRRIERNMDRAESISNLEYLKNIILKFFILKTTHERLQIIPVLVTMLKLSPDEQANLVRVAQQTTSIVDTSSNSEPNAQQVTNSANSNSSSSWGSYLNIW
;
A
#
# COMPACT_ATOMS: atom_id res chain seq x y z
N PRO A 1 22.00 -105.88 -26.72
CA PRO A 1 20.80 -106.34 -27.44
C PRO A 1 19.59 -106.31 -26.49
N ASP A 2 18.68 -105.35 -26.55
CA ASP A 2 17.94 -104.94 -27.73
C ASP A 2 17.39 -103.53 -27.48
N VAL A 3 17.63 -102.62 -28.43
CA VAL A 3 17.28 -101.20 -28.31
C VAL A 3 15.82 -101.07 -28.69
N ALA A 4 14.95 -100.85 -27.69
CA ALA A 4 13.55 -100.51 -27.93
C ALA A 4 13.48 -99.13 -28.61
N VAL A 5 13.39 -99.16 -29.94
CA VAL A 5 13.17 -97.99 -30.79
C VAL A 5 11.78 -97.45 -30.46
N LYS A 6 11.72 -96.48 -29.55
CA LYS A 6 10.53 -95.65 -29.35
C LYS A 6 10.36 -94.82 -30.61
N THR A 7 9.30 -95.08 -31.37
CA THR A 7 8.91 -94.31 -32.54
C THR A 7 8.78 -92.83 -32.15
N LEU A 8 9.37 -91.93 -32.94
CA LEU A 8 9.41 -90.48 -32.70
C LEU A 8 8.01 -89.86 -32.44
N GLU A 9 6.97 -90.52 -32.92
CA GLU A 9 5.57 -90.13 -32.80
C GLU A 9 5.09 -90.10 -31.33
N ASN A 10 5.56 -91.03 -30.49
CA ASN A 10 5.16 -91.13 -29.08
C ASN A 10 5.87 -90.13 -28.16
N VAL A 11 6.97 -89.52 -28.63
CA VAL A 11 7.71 -88.48 -27.87
C VAL A 11 7.26 -87.07 -28.31
N LEU A 12 6.84 -86.92 -29.56
CA LEU A 12 6.40 -85.63 -30.12
C LEU A 12 4.91 -85.36 -29.87
N PHE A 13 4.08 -86.40 -29.78
CA PHE A 13 2.65 -86.30 -29.49
C PHE A 13 2.34 -87.10 -28.22
N GLY A 14 2.58 -86.47 -27.07
CA GLY A 14 2.23 -87.03 -25.77
C GLY A 14 0.76 -87.48 -25.73
N ASN A 15 0.55 -88.71 -25.28
CA ASN A 15 -0.68 -89.31 -24.76
C ASN A 15 -1.97 -88.51 -25.03
N THR A 16 -2.69 -88.85 -26.09
CA THR A 16 -4.06 -88.39 -26.34
C THR A 16 -5.02 -89.04 -25.34
N GLN A 17 -4.99 -88.56 -24.09
CA GLN A 17 -6.13 -88.68 -23.19
C GLN A 17 -7.11 -87.57 -23.61
N THR A 18 -8.23 -87.97 -24.19
CA THR A 18 -9.41 -87.13 -24.41
C THR A 18 -9.73 -86.33 -23.14
N PRO A 19 -9.75 -84.98 -23.16
CA PRO A 19 -10.38 -84.25 -22.09
C PRO A 19 -11.89 -84.45 -22.24
N GLN A 20 -12.48 -85.26 -21.37
CA GLN A 20 -13.92 -85.20 -21.13
C GLN A 20 -14.21 -83.81 -20.57
N SER A 21 -14.90 -82.99 -21.36
CA SER A 21 -15.43 -81.70 -20.97
C SER A 21 -16.37 -81.85 -19.77
N PRO A 22 -16.17 -81.14 -18.65
CA PRO A 22 -17.30 -80.79 -17.80
C PRO A 22 -18.08 -79.68 -18.53
N SER A 23 -18.97 -80.08 -19.43
CA SER A 23 -20.05 -79.20 -19.92
C SER A 23 -21.03 -78.97 -18.77
N SER A 24 -20.70 -78.05 -17.87
CA SER A 24 -21.68 -77.38 -17.03
C SER A 24 -21.66 -75.89 -17.37
N ASN A 25 -22.43 -75.56 -18.39
CA ASN A 25 -23.32 -74.40 -18.41
C ASN A 25 -22.72 -73.07 -17.90
N LEU A 26 -21.97 -72.37 -18.74
CA LEU A 26 -21.67 -70.95 -18.53
C LEU A 26 -21.51 -70.18 -19.85
N GLU A 27 -22.40 -70.42 -20.81
CA GLU A 27 -22.66 -69.42 -21.84
C GLU A 27 -23.80 -68.53 -21.33
N LYS A 28 -23.44 -67.43 -20.66
CA LYS A 28 -24.37 -66.31 -20.55
C LYS A 28 -24.78 -65.96 -21.98
N PRO A 29 -26.08 -65.97 -22.34
CA PRO A 29 -26.54 -65.68 -23.69
C PRO A 29 -25.90 -64.38 -24.17
N ARG A 30 -25.38 -64.35 -25.41
CA ARG A 30 -24.69 -63.17 -25.99
C ARG A 30 -25.47 -61.86 -25.83
N HIS A 31 -26.80 -61.94 -25.77
CA HIS A 31 -27.69 -60.82 -25.48
C HIS A 31 -27.49 -60.24 -24.07
N ILE A 32 -27.27 -61.06 -23.05
CA ILE A 32 -27.03 -60.62 -21.66
C ILE A 32 -25.67 -59.91 -21.56
N LEU A 33 -24.66 -60.39 -22.28
CA LEU A 33 -23.33 -59.76 -22.30
C LEU A 33 -23.32 -58.40 -23.03
N PHE A 34 -24.17 -58.23 -24.05
CA PHE A 34 -24.35 -56.94 -24.72
C PHE A 34 -25.10 -55.93 -23.83
N GLU A 35 -26.14 -56.37 -23.12
CA GLU A 35 -26.88 -55.55 -22.14
C GLU A 35 -25.96 -55.07 -21.00
N ASP A 36 -25.12 -55.97 -20.48
CA ASP A 36 -24.15 -55.63 -19.41
C ASP A 36 -23.11 -54.59 -19.87
N VAL A 37 -22.62 -54.70 -21.12
CA VAL A 37 -21.68 -53.73 -21.71
C VAL A 37 -22.35 -52.39 -21.97
N GLU A 38 -23.60 -52.40 -22.44
CA GLU A 38 -24.37 -51.18 -22.69
C GLU A 38 -24.69 -50.43 -21.38
N LEU A 39 -25.01 -51.17 -20.32
CA LEU A 39 -25.26 -50.62 -18.99
C LEU A 39 -23.99 -50.01 -18.38
N GLU A 40 -22.82 -50.66 -18.53
CA GLU A 40 -21.56 -50.08 -18.07
C GLU A 40 -21.16 -48.86 -18.91
N ARG A 41 -21.45 -48.86 -20.22
CA ARG A 41 -21.25 -47.68 -21.08
C ARG A 41 -22.09 -46.50 -20.59
N GLN A 42 -23.37 -46.72 -20.29
CA GLN A 42 -24.28 -45.70 -19.76
C GLN A 42 -23.79 -45.19 -18.40
N ARG A 43 -23.34 -46.09 -17.52
CA ARG A 43 -22.77 -45.73 -16.22
C ARG A 43 -21.54 -44.84 -16.35
N ILE A 44 -20.60 -45.20 -17.23
CA ILE A 44 -19.40 -44.41 -17.51
C ILE A 44 -19.77 -43.04 -18.08
N GLU A 45 -20.76 -42.98 -18.98
CA GLU A 45 -21.23 -41.74 -19.57
C GLU A 45 -21.88 -40.81 -18.52
N GLU A 46 -22.65 -41.38 -17.59
CA GLU A 46 -23.23 -40.64 -16.48
C GLU A 46 -22.16 -40.09 -15.54
N GLU A 47 -21.17 -40.90 -15.15
CA GLU A 47 -20.05 -40.46 -14.33
C GLU A 47 -19.18 -39.41 -15.05
N LEU A 48 -18.98 -39.55 -16.36
CA LEU A 48 -18.31 -38.55 -17.18
C LEU A 48 -19.07 -37.22 -17.18
N ASN A 49 -20.39 -37.27 -17.32
CA ASN A 49 -21.23 -36.06 -17.30
C ASN A 49 -21.24 -35.41 -15.91
N LYS A 50 -21.28 -36.19 -14.83
CA LYS A 50 -21.11 -35.68 -13.46
C LYS A 50 -19.76 -35.01 -13.27
N ALA A 51 -18.68 -35.63 -13.75
CA ALA A 51 -17.34 -35.07 -13.67
C ALA A 51 -17.21 -33.76 -14.47
N LYS A 52 -17.77 -33.71 -15.69
CA LYS A 52 -17.82 -32.48 -16.51
C LYS A 52 -18.58 -31.36 -15.81
N TYR A 53 -19.75 -31.65 -15.25
CA TYR A 53 -20.54 -30.66 -14.51
C TYR A 53 -19.76 -30.10 -13.30
N ARG A 54 -19.13 -30.98 -12.52
CA ARG A 54 -18.29 -30.57 -11.39
C ARG A 54 -17.13 -29.69 -11.84
N LEU A 55 -16.45 -30.07 -12.93
CA LEU A 55 -15.34 -29.30 -13.48
C LEU A 55 -15.79 -27.89 -13.90
N LEU A 56 -16.91 -27.79 -14.61
CA LEU A 56 -17.48 -26.50 -15.03
C LEU A 56 -17.80 -25.63 -13.81
N ASN A 57 -18.50 -26.16 -12.83
CA ASN A 57 -18.84 -25.45 -11.60
C ASN A 57 -17.58 -24.98 -10.84
N THR A 58 -16.56 -25.83 -10.68
CA THR A 58 -15.30 -25.43 -10.02
C THR A 58 -14.54 -24.37 -10.81
N THR A 59 -14.62 -24.40 -12.15
CA THR A 59 -13.99 -23.40 -13.01
C THR A 59 -14.68 -22.06 -12.88
N GLU A 60 -16.02 -22.05 -12.81
CA GLU A 60 -16.80 -20.84 -12.58
C GLU A 60 -16.49 -20.22 -11.22
N LEU A 61 -16.51 -21.03 -10.15
CA LEU A 61 -16.14 -20.58 -8.80
C LEU A 61 -14.70 -20.06 -8.72
N LEU A 62 -13.77 -20.69 -9.45
CA LEU A 62 -12.39 -20.22 -9.53
C LEU A 62 -12.31 -18.85 -10.21
N ASN A 63 -12.98 -18.68 -11.35
CA ASN A 63 -13.01 -17.41 -12.06
C ASN A 63 -13.65 -16.29 -11.20
N GLU A 64 -14.74 -16.59 -10.49
CA GLU A 64 -15.34 -15.64 -9.54
C GLU A 64 -14.37 -15.28 -8.41
N SER A 65 -13.63 -16.26 -7.88
CA SER A 65 -12.61 -16.03 -6.85
C SER A 65 -11.45 -15.18 -7.37
N GLU A 66 -10.95 -15.44 -8.58
CA GLU A 66 -9.90 -14.67 -9.23
C GLU A 66 -10.34 -13.22 -9.47
N LEU A 67 -11.56 -13.01 -9.97
CA LEU A 67 -12.13 -11.67 -10.17
C LEU A 67 -12.22 -10.89 -8.85
N ASN A 68 -12.70 -11.55 -7.79
CA ASN A 68 -12.76 -10.95 -6.46
C ASN A 68 -11.36 -10.63 -5.92
N ASN A 69 -10.37 -11.49 -6.16
CA ASN A 69 -8.99 -11.25 -5.75
C ASN A 69 -8.39 -10.02 -6.44
N VAL A 70 -8.62 -9.85 -7.74
CA VAL A 70 -8.19 -8.66 -8.49
C VAL A 70 -8.82 -7.40 -7.89
N ARG A 71 -10.15 -7.42 -7.67
CA ARG A 71 -10.88 -6.29 -7.08
C ARG A 71 -10.40 -5.93 -5.68
N LEU A 72 -10.09 -6.94 -4.85
CA LEU A 72 -9.54 -6.71 -3.50
C LEU A 72 -8.13 -6.11 -3.60
N SER A 73 -7.31 -6.60 -4.52
CA SER A 73 -5.94 -6.09 -4.74
C SER A 73 -5.95 -4.63 -5.19
N GLU A 74 -6.88 -4.26 -6.07
CA GLU A 74 -7.08 -2.88 -6.49
C GLU A 74 -7.50 -1.98 -5.33
N GLN A 75 -8.49 -2.41 -4.53
CA GLN A 75 -8.91 -1.68 -3.33
C GLN A 75 -7.76 -1.49 -2.34
N VAL A 76 -6.94 -2.52 -2.12
CA VAL A 76 -5.75 -2.42 -1.26
C VAL A 76 -4.77 -1.38 -1.81
N SER A 77 -4.56 -1.33 -3.13
CA SER A 77 -3.69 -0.32 -3.74
C SER A 77 -4.24 1.09 -3.54
N LEU A 78 -5.52 1.30 -3.82
CA LEU A 78 -6.19 2.61 -3.66
C LEU A 78 -6.15 3.08 -2.20
N LEU A 79 -6.42 2.19 -1.25
CA LEU A 79 -6.36 2.52 0.18
C LEU A 79 -4.95 2.88 0.61
N LYS A 80 -3.93 2.15 0.13
CA LYS A 80 -2.53 2.49 0.41
C LYS A 80 -2.17 3.87 -0.13
N ASP A 81 -2.63 4.22 -1.32
CA ASP A 81 -2.35 5.53 -1.91
C ASP A 81 -3.08 6.66 -1.18
N GLU A 82 -4.32 6.42 -0.73
CA GLU A 82 -5.05 7.39 0.09
C GLU A 82 -4.38 7.61 1.45
N ILE A 83 -3.88 6.55 2.11
CA ILE A 83 -3.10 6.68 3.35
C ILE A 83 -1.89 7.59 3.12
N ARG A 84 -1.07 7.32 2.10
CA ARG A 84 0.10 8.17 1.79
C ARG A 84 -0.27 9.61 1.45
N ARG A 85 -1.46 9.83 0.87
CA ARG A 85 -1.97 11.17 0.58
C ARG A 85 -2.37 11.90 1.86
N ILE A 86 -3.11 11.21 2.74
CA ILE A 86 -3.54 11.74 4.03
C ILE A 86 -2.34 12.08 4.91
N GLU A 87 -1.36 11.19 5.01
CA GLU A 87 -0.13 11.41 5.78
C GLU A 87 0.58 12.70 5.34
N ARG A 88 0.82 12.87 4.04
CA ARG A 88 1.44 14.10 3.51
C ARG A 88 0.60 15.35 3.77
N ASN A 89 -0.72 15.24 3.69
CA ASN A 89 -1.60 16.36 4.00
C ASN A 89 -1.62 16.69 5.49
N MET A 90 -1.49 15.68 6.35
CA MET A 90 -1.38 15.84 7.80
C MET A 90 -0.05 16.51 8.16
N ASP A 91 1.07 16.08 7.57
CA ASP A 91 2.38 16.72 7.77
C ASP A 91 2.35 18.20 7.35
N ARG A 92 1.68 18.50 6.22
CA ARG A 92 1.46 19.90 5.79
C ARG A 92 0.60 20.66 6.79
N ALA A 93 -0.52 20.10 7.24
CA ALA A 93 -1.39 20.74 8.22
C ALA A 93 -0.68 20.99 9.56
N GLU A 94 0.13 20.04 10.02
CA GLU A 94 0.99 20.19 11.19
C GLU A 94 2.01 21.30 10.99
N SER A 95 2.69 21.33 9.83
CA SER A 95 3.65 22.39 9.51
C SER A 95 2.98 23.77 9.49
N ILE A 96 1.77 23.89 8.96
CA ILE A 96 0.99 25.15 8.94
C ILE A 96 0.62 25.57 10.37
N SER A 97 0.15 24.63 11.19
CA SER A 97 -0.15 24.89 12.61
C SER A 97 1.10 25.32 13.39
N ASN A 98 2.23 24.65 13.16
CA ASN A 98 3.51 25.00 13.76
C ASN A 98 3.99 26.40 13.34
N LEU A 99 3.77 26.77 12.07
CA LEU A 99 4.05 28.13 11.57
C LEU A 99 3.11 29.18 12.17
N GLU A 100 1.84 28.86 12.38
CA GLU A 100 0.91 29.76 13.05
C GLU A 100 1.30 29.97 14.51
N TYR A 101 1.70 28.91 15.21
CA TYR A 101 2.26 29.02 16.54
C TYR A 101 3.51 29.91 16.55
N LEU A 102 4.46 29.65 15.65
CA LEU A 102 5.67 30.45 15.50
C LEU A 102 5.35 31.93 15.24
N LYS A 103 4.38 32.22 14.36
CA LYS A 103 3.88 33.59 14.10
C LYS A 103 3.46 34.26 15.40
N ASN A 104 2.66 33.58 16.22
CA ASN A 104 2.18 34.12 17.50
C ASN A 104 3.33 34.35 18.49
N ILE A 105 4.31 33.44 18.53
CA ILE A 105 5.50 33.59 19.38
C ILE A 105 6.38 34.76 18.93
N ILE A 106 6.61 34.92 17.63
CA ILE A 106 7.37 36.05 17.07
C ILE A 106 6.65 37.37 17.37
N LEU A 107 5.34 37.43 17.14
CA LEU A 107 4.54 38.62 17.47
C LEU A 107 4.64 38.96 18.96
N LYS A 108 4.52 37.96 19.84
CA LYS A 108 4.67 38.15 21.28
C LYS A 108 6.07 38.66 21.63
N PHE A 109 7.11 38.14 21.00
CA PHE A 109 8.49 38.59 21.20
C PHE A 109 8.70 40.07 20.85
N PHE A 110 8.03 40.60 19.81
CA PHE A 110 8.13 42.01 19.44
C PHE A 110 7.26 42.94 20.30
N ILE A 111 6.08 42.47 20.73
CA ILE A 111 5.12 43.30 21.48
C ILE A 111 5.54 43.46 22.95
N LEU A 112 6.12 42.42 23.55
CA LEU A 112 6.51 42.44 24.96
C LEU A 112 7.61 43.48 25.21
N LYS A 113 7.38 44.38 26.17
CA LYS A 113 8.35 45.40 26.60
C LYS A 113 9.28 44.90 27.71
N THR A 114 8.87 43.86 28.44
CA THR A 114 9.61 43.31 29.57
C THR A 114 10.74 42.39 29.09
N THR A 115 11.99 42.72 29.44
CA THR A 115 13.16 41.90 29.12
C THR A 115 13.01 40.45 29.60
N HIS A 116 12.48 40.26 30.81
CA HIS A 116 12.32 38.93 31.41
C HIS A 116 11.39 38.02 30.59
N GLU A 117 10.24 38.52 30.17
CA GLU A 117 9.27 37.74 29.37
C GLU A 117 9.82 37.43 27.97
N ARG A 118 10.59 38.36 27.37
CA ARG A 118 11.27 38.11 26.10
C ARG A 118 12.34 37.03 26.21
N LEU A 119 13.13 37.03 27.27
CA LEU A 119 14.14 36.00 27.52
C LEU A 119 13.52 34.61 27.68
N GLN A 120 12.33 34.51 28.30
CA GLN A 120 11.61 33.24 28.42
C GLN A 120 11.09 32.69 27.08
N ILE A 121 10.88 33.55 26.09
CA ILE A 121 10.39 33.15 24.75
C ILE A 121 11.54 32.67 23.86
N ILE A 122 12.77 33.13 24.08
CA ILE A 122 13.93 32.76 23.25
C ILE A 122 14.11 31.25 23.13
N PRO A 123 14.02 30.43 24.20
CA PRO A 123 14.12 28.97 24.06
C PRO A 123 13.11 28.37 23.08
N VAL A 124 11.88 28.90 23.04
CA VAL A 124 10.83 28.45 22.12
C VAL A 124 11.15 28.85 20.68
N LEU A 125 11.69 30.04 20.46
CA LEU A 125 12.17 30.47 19.14
C LEU A 125 13.35 29.62 18.66
N VAL A 126 14.30 29.31 19.55
CA VAL A 126 15.46 28.46 19.25
C VAL A 126 15.01 27.07 18.81
N THR A 127 14.06 26.45 19.50
CA THR A 127 13.58 25.10 19.16
C THR A 127 12.74 25.08 17.88
N MET A 128 11.89 26.08 17.66
CA MET A 128 11.01 26.18 16.47
C MET A 128 11.75 26.61 15.20
N LEU A 129 12.72 27.51 15.30
CA LEU A 129 13.52 27.98 14.15
C LEU A 129 14.84 27.22 13.97
N LYS A 130 15.17 26.29 14.87
CA LYS A 130 16.45 25.54 14.90
C LYS A 130 17.66 26.48 14.83
N LEU A 131 17.63 27.53 15.65
CA LEU A 131 18.67 28.55 15.67
C LEU A 131 20.01 27.98 16.13
N SER A 132 21.08 28.49 15.54
CA SER A 132 22.44 28.27 16.01
C SER A 132 22.70 28.99 17.34
N PRO A 133 23.73 28.57 18.11
CA PRO A 133 24.11 29.24 19.36
C PRO A 133 24.44 30.73 19.17
N ASP A 134 25.01 31.10 18.03
CA ASP A 134 25.35 32.48 17.69
C ASP A 134 24.09 33.34 17.46
N GLU A 135 23.10 32.80 16.75
CA GLU A 135 21.79 33.46 16.53
C GLU A 135 21.00 33.60 17.84
N GLN A 136 21.08 32.60 18.72
CA GLN A 136 20.50 32.67 20.06
C GLN A 136 21.13 33.80 20.89
N ALA A 137 22.46 33.95 20.87
CA ALA A 137 23.15 35.02 21.60
C ALA A 137 22.73 36.41 21.09
N ASN A 138 22.54 36.56 19.77
CA ASN A 138 22.01 37.79 19.18
C ASN A 138 20.58 38.10 19.65
N LEU A 139 19.68 37.11 19.73
CA LEU A 139 18.33 37.30 20.26
C LEU A 139 18.32 37.72 21.73
N VAL A 140 19.21 37.15 22.55
CA VAL A 140 19.37 37.52 23.96
C VAL A 140 19.81 38.98 24.08
N ARG A 141 20.79 39.40 23.27
CA ARG A 141 21.26 40.79 23.24
C ARG A 141 20.15 41.76 22.85
N VAL A 142 19.36 41.43 21.82
CA VAL A 142 18.22 42.26 21.38
C VAL A 142 17.13 42.34 22.45
N ALA A 143 16.81 41.24 23.13
CA ALA A 143 15.83 41.24 24.22
C ALA A 143 16.24 42.13 25.40
N GLN A 144 17.56 42.23 25.66
CA GLN A 144 18.12 43.09 26.71
C GLN A 144 18.23 44.57 26.31
N GLN A 145 18.43 44.88 25.02
CA GLN A 145 18.61 46.26 24.54
C GLN A 145 17.29 47.06 24.42
N THR A 146 16.16 46.41 24.21
CA THR A 146 14.88 47.11 24.00
C THR A 146 14.29 47.81 25.23
N THR A 147 14.82 47.57 26.42
CA THR A 147 14.42 48.30 27.64
C THR A 147 14.94 49.74 27.67
N SER A 148 15.91 50.07 26.82
CA SER A 148 16.61 51.36 26.85
C SER A 148 15.97 52.46 25.99
N ILE A 149 14.87 52.18 25.26
CA ILE A 149 14.32 53.12 24.25
C ILE A 149 13.19 54.04 24.80
N VAL A 150 12.78 53.94 26.08
CA VAL A 150 11.62 54.71 26.58
C VAL A 150 11.93 55.91 27.49
N ASP A 151 13.15 56.06 28.02
CA ASP A 151 13.43 57.15 28.98
C ASP A 151 14.38 58.23 28.42
N THR A 152 13.99 58.92 27.35
CA THR A 152 14.60 60.23 27.00
C THR A 152 13.60 61.10 26.26
N SER A 153 12.70 61.74 27.00
CA SER A 153 11.91 62.89 26.51
C SER A 153 11.74 63.91 27.63
N SER A 154 12.85 64.54 28.00
CA SER A 154 12.82 65.85 28.68
C SER A 154 13.04 66.94 27.64
N ASN A 155 11.93 67.57 27.24
CA ASN A 155 11.79 69.00 26.91
C ASN A 155 12.97 69.73 26.24
N SER A 156 12.79 70.09 24.96
CA SER A 156 13.03 71.45 24.46
C SER A 156 12.60 71.58 22.99
N GLU A 157 11.43 72.20 22.77
CA GLU A 157 11.10 72.94 21.54
C GLU A 157 11.92 74.24 21.50
N PRO A 158 12.26 74.82 20.32
CA PRO A 158 11.25 75.46 19.49
C PRO A 158 11.43 75.44 17.94
N ASN A 159 10.26 75.46 17.27
CA ASN A 159 9.84 76.32 16.15
C ASN A 159 10.38 76.13 14.69
N ALA A 160 9.52 75.45 13.90
CA ALA A 160 8.90 75.81 12.59
C ALA A 160 9.68 76.25 11.32
N GLN A 161 9.10 75.77 10.19
CA GLN A 161 9.21 76.15 8.75
C GLN A 161 10.32 75.42 7.96
N GLN A 162 10.11 74.80 6.78
CA GLN A 162 9.11 74.99 5.72
C GLN A 162 9.08 73.77 4.76
N VAL A 163 7.99 73.69 3.99
CA VAL A 163 7.54 72.72 2.98
C VAL A 163 8.42 72.68 1.71
N THR A 164 8.68 71.50 1.12
CA THR A 164 8.43 71.21 -0.32
C THR A 164 8.28 69.71 -0.59
N ASN A 165 7.25 69.37 -1.34
CA ASN A 165 6.96 68.05 -1.87
C ASN A 165 7.88 67.73 -3.06
N SER A 166 8.40 66.51 -3.13
CA SER A 166 8.71 65.88 -4.42
C SER A 166 8.45 64.37 -4.33
N ALA A 167 7.48 63.92 -5.12
CA ALA A 167 7.26 62.51 -5.40
C ALA A 167 8.49 61.93 -6.10
N ASN A 168 8.97 60.73 -5.70
CA ASN A 168 9.44 59.76 -6.67
C ASN A 168 9.57 58.32 -6.11
N SER A 169 9.01 57.39 -6.89
CA SER A 169 9.24 55.95 -7.00
C SER A 169 9.21 55.09 -5.72
N ASN A 170 8.03 54.55 -5.47
CA ASN A 170 7.80 53.25 -4.86
C ASN A 170 8.73 52.18 -5.46
N SER A 171 9.72 51.73 -4.70
CA SER A 171 10.28 50.38 -4.85
C SER A 171 9.38 49.42 -4.08
N SER A 172 8.35 48.90 -4.75
CA SER A 172 7.47 47.89 -4.19
C SER A 172 8.22 46.59 -3.94
N SER A 173 8.43 46.29 -2.67
CA SER A 173 8.34 44.97 -2.05
C SER A 173 8.56 43.77 -2.98
N SER A 174 9.83 43.35 -3.08
CA SER A 174 10.28 42.02 -3.54
C SER A 174 9.91 40.91 -2.53
N TRP A 175 8.64 40.88 -2.11
CA TRP A 175 8.06 39.85 -1.26
C TRP A 175 6.80 39.24 -1.89
N GLY A 176 6.17 39.94 -2.84
CA GLY A 176 4.95 39.46 -3.52
C GLY A 176 5.17 38.25 -4.44
N SER A 177 6.41 37.92 -4.82
CA SER A 177 6.68 36.80 -5.74
C SER A 177 6.70 35.43 -5.05
N TYR A 178 6.83 35.38 -3.71
CA TYR A 178 6.92 34.14 -2.94
C TYR A 178 5.57 33.70 -2.34
N LEU A 179 4.52 34.51 -2.47
CA LEU A 179 3.19 34.24 -1.87
C LEU A 179 2.25 33.45 -2.79
N ASN A 180 2.64 33.17 -4.04
CA ASN A 180 1.83 32.37 -4.99
C ASN A 180 2.39 30.96 -5.24
N ILE A 181 3.39 30.54 -4.46
CA ILE A 181 3.87 29.16 -4.40
C ILE A 181 3.46 28.72 -3.02
N TRP A 182 2.41 27.90 -2.90
CA TRP A 182 2.02 26.96 -1.81
C TRP A 182 0.51 26.79 -1.80
#